data_AF-A0A1M6ZQ65-F1
#
_entry.id   AF-A0A1M6ZQ65-F1
#
_cell.length_a   1.000
_cell.length_b   1.000
_cell.length_c   1.000
_cell.angle_alpha   90.00
_cell.angle_beta   90.00
_cell.angle_gamma   90.00
#
_symmetry.space_group_name_H-M   'P 1'
#
loop_
_entity.id
_entity.type
_entity.pdbx_description
1 polymer ?
#
loop_
_entity_poly.entity_id
_entity_poly.type
_entity_poly.pdbx_seq_one_letter_code
_entity_poly.pdbx_strand_id
1 'polypeptide(L)'
;MSFTFVELQPNQRTPLPAWVTAAALALLVFSKWAVGVQAASHALLADALASAAQLGLLLMSRTGRWSVADSPQGLAARQRVWTTVGAGALVTAAFGAAWYCIRVMNVPHPPPTIVSACVAGVAIVLEKGAYRQLFGPPNLGEFRAWYHPSNALPSNLALVGISLSILGGPGYEWADDWAALGICALLVGNAYRLLQPASVAGPTVRRQEWKARLQCCTQTIPGITLAEAHLEPSETGSVLHVWVRVSSPLTVAQEHAIAQQVQTVLAPVQPPSSTLLVRIVPS
;
A
#
# COMPACT_ATOMS: atom_id res chain seq x y z
N MET A 1 -26.64 -33.96 5.89
CA MET A 1 -27.00 -32.55 6.13
C MET A 1 -25.79 -31.71 5.74
N SER A 2 -25.83 -31.12 4.55
CA SER A 2 -24.74 -30.34 3.98
C SER A 2 -24.87 -28.90 4.44
N PHE A 3 -23.93 -28.42 5.28
CA PHE A 3 -23.92 -27.04 5.73
C PHE A 3 -23.15 -26.18 4.73
N THR A 4 -23.90 -25.38 3.98
CA THR A 4 -23.44 -24.33 3.09
C THR A 4 -22.83 -23.20 3.91
N PHE A 5 -21.53 -22.95 3.78
CA PHE A 5 -20.88 -21.78 4.35
C PHE A 5 -21.34 -20.54 3.60
N VAL A 6 -22.14 -19.70 4.25
CA VAL A 6 -22.46 -18.35 3.77
C VAL A 6 -21.30 -17.45 4.19
N GLU A 7 -20.43 -17.16 3.22
CA GLU A 7 -19.36 -16.18 3.33
C GLU A 7 -19.99 -14.78 3.47
N LEU A 8 -19.97 -14.21 4.68
CA LEU A 8 -20.43 -12.85 4.93
C LEU A 8 -19.46 -11.86 4.27
N GLN A 9 -19.83 -11.42 3.06
CA GLN A 9 -19.09 -10.38 2.34
C GLN A 9 -19.16 -9.04 3.09
N PRO A 10 -18.04 -8.31 3.24
CA PRO A 10 -18.08 -6.92 3.67
C PRO A 10 -18.82 -6.10 2.61
N ASN A 11 -19.95 -5.52 3.02
CA ASN A 11 -20.74 -4.45 2.38
C ASN A 11 -20.59 -4.28 0.85
N GLN A 12 -21.64 -4.68 0.14
CA GLN A 12 -21.77 -4.78 -1.30
C GLN A 12 -21.70 -3.43 -2.05
N ARG A 13 -20.50 -3.05 -2.46
CA ARG A 13 -20.31 -2.66 -3.86
C ARG A 13 -19.55 -3.81 -4.49
N THR A 14 -20.06 -4.41 -5.55
CA THR A 14 -19.24 -5.35 -6.34
C THR A 14 -17.99 -4.58 -6.78
N PRO A 15 -16.79 -4.81 -6.20
CA PRO A 15 -15.62 -4.09 -6.65
C PRO A 15 -15.45 -4.46 -8.12
N LEU A 16 -15.22 -3.47 -9.00
CA LEU A 16 -14.88 -3.79 -10.39
C LEU A 16 -13.73 -4.81 -10.35
N PRO A 17 -13.75 -5.82 -11.22
CA PRO A 17 -12.71 -6.82 -11.17
C PRO A 17 -11.38 -6.12 -11.42
N ALA A 18 -10.35 -6.48 -10.66
CA ALA A 18 -9.14 -5.66 -10.57
C ALA A 18 -8.41 -5.45 -11.91
N TRP A 19 -8.65 -6.30 -12.92
CA TRP A 19 -8.16 -6.09 -14.27
C TRP A 19 -8.82 -4.90 -14.96
N VAL A 20 -10.07 -4.57 -14.67
CA VAL A 20 -10.74 -3.34 -15.12
C VAL A 20 -10.07 -2.13 -14.49
N THR A 21 -9.81 -2.18 -13.17
CA THR A 21 -9.10 -1.11 -12.48
C THR A 21 -7.68 -0.93 -13.03
N ALA A 22 -6.96 -2.03 -13.27
CA ALA A 22 -5.63 -2.01 -13.87
C ALA A 22 -5.66 -1.44 -15.31
N ALA A 23 -6.65 -1.82 -16.13
CA ALA A 23 -6.81 -1.28 -17.47
C ALA A 23 -7.14 0.23 -17.45
N ALA A 24 -7.99 0.68 -16.54
CA ALA A 24 -8.30 2.09 -16.37
C ALA A 24 -7.06 2.90 -15.93
N LEU A 25 -6.26 2.36 -14.99
CA LEU A 25 -5.00 2.98 -14.58
C LEU A 25 -3.96 2.98 -15.70
N ALA A 26 -3.88 1.92 -16.52
CA ALA A 26 -3.00 1.86 -17.68
C ALA A 26 -3.37 2.91 -18.73
N LEU A 27 -4.67 3.06 -19.01
CA LEU A 27 -5.17 4.11 -19.88
C LEU A 27 -4.81 5.50 -19.33
N LEU A 28 -4.97 5.70 -18.02
CA LEU A 28 -4.62 6.97 -17.37
C LEU A 28 -3.12 7.29 -17.50
N VAL A 29 -2.25 6.30 -17.26
CA VAL A 29 -0.79 6.44 -17.45
C VAL A 29 -0.47 6.87 -18.87
N PHE A 30 -1.08 6.21 -19.87
CA PHE A 30 -0.87 6.53 -21.27
C PHE A 30 -1.35 7.94 -21.61
N SER A 31 -2.53 8.33 -21.13
CA SER A 31 -3.08 9.69 -21.34
C SER A 31 -2.18 10.77 -20.73
N LYS A 32 -1.70 10.58 -19.49
CA LYS A 32 -0.77 11.52 -18.84
C LYS A 32 0.53 11.63 -19.63
N TRP A 33 1.10 10.51 -20.07
CA TRP A 33 2.33 10.50 -20.86
C TRP A 33 2.14 11.24 -22.19
N ALA A 34 1.11 10.87 -22.97
CA ALA A 34 0.85 11.45 -24.28
C ALA A 34 0.60 12.96 -24.20
N VAL A 35 -0.23 13.40 -23.24
CA VAL A 35 -0.49 14.82 -23.04
C VAL A 35 0.72 15.54 -22.45
N GLY A 36 1.48 14.91 -21.56
CA GLY A 36 2.71 15.48 -21.00
C GLY A 36 3.74 15.82 -22.09
N VAL A 37 3.91 14.92 -23.07
CA VAL A 37 4.78 15.18 -24.23
C VAL A 37 4.23 16.30 -25.11
N GLN A 38 2.94 16.27 -25.45
CA GLN A 38 2.33 17.27 -26.35
C GLN A 38 2.25 18.66 -25.72
N ALA A 39 2.03 18.72 -24.41
CA ALA A 39 1.87 19.94 -23.64
C ALA A 39 3.19 20.42 -23.01
N ALA A 40 4.33 19.79 -23.30
CA ALA A 40 5.63 20.10 -22.72
C ALA A 40 5.61 20.23 -21.18
N SER A 41 4.85 19.37 -20.49
CA SER A 41 4.76 19.37 -19.02
C SER A 41 5.59 18.23 -18.43
N HIS A 42 6.70 18.59 -17.82
CA HIS A 42 7.56 17.67 -17.08
C HIS A 42 6.87 17.15 -15.83
N ALA A 43 6.04 17.96 -15.17
CA ALA A 43 5.29 17.53 -14.00
C ALA A 43 4.29 16.41 -14.33
N LEU A 44 3.58 16.54 -15.47
CA LEU A 44 2.64 15.51 -15.91
C LEU A 44 3.35 14.22 -16.35
N LEU A 45 4.54 14.34 -16.93
CA LEU A 45 5.38 13.17 -17.27
C LEU A 45 5.91 12.45 -16.02
N ALA A 46 6.36 13.20 -15.01
CA ALA A 46 6.77 12.63 -13.73
C ALA A 46 5.61 11.95 -13.00
N ASP A 47 4.42 12.54 -13.06
CA ASP A 47 3.18 11.96 -12.55
C ASP A 47 2.76 10.68 -13.32
N ALA A 48 2.95 10.66 -14.64
CA ALA A 48 2.75 9.44 -15.44
C ALA A 48 3.68 8.30 -14.99
N LEU A 49 4.96 8.60 -14.71
CA LEU A 49 5.93 7.63 -14.16
C LEU A 49 5.49 7.13 -12.77
N ALA A 50 5.03 8.03 -11.90
CA ALA A 50 4.51 7.66 -10.58
C ALA A 50 3.27 6.75 -10.68
N SER A 51 2.39 7.04 -11.63
CA SER A 51 1.19 6.24 -11.90
C SER A 51 1.56 4.86 -12.47
N ALA A 52 2.55 4.81 -13.36
CA ALA A 52 3.07 3.55 -13.94
C ALA A 52 3.70 2.67 -12.86
N ALA A 53 4.42 3.26 -11.90
CA ALA A 53 4.97 2.57 -10.74
C ALA A 53 3.89 1.86 -9.92
N GLN A 54 2.80 2.58 -9.64
CA GLN A 54 1.67 2.04 -8.87
C GLN A 54 0.94 0.94 -9.63
N LEU A 55 0.73 1.12 -10.94
CA LEU A 55 0.16 0.08 -11.81
C LEU A 55 1.05 -1.17 -11.83
N GLY A 56 2.37 -1.00 -11.95
CA GLY A 56 3.33 -2.10 -11.90
C GLY A 56 3.24 -2.87 -10.59
N LEU A 57 3.22 -2.16 -9.45
CA LEU A 57 3.05 -2.78 -8.14
C LEU A 57 1.71 -3.52 -7.99
N LEU A 58 0.62 -2.93 -8.50
CA LEU A 58 -0.70 -3.57 -8.53
C LEU A 58 -0.65 -4.87 -9.34
N LEU A 59 -0.10 -4.83 -10.56
CA LEU A 59 0.02 -6.01 -11.41
C LEU A 59 0.90 -7.07 -10.76
N MET A 60 2.07 -6.71 -10.22
CA MET A 60 2.95 -7.61 -9.48
C MET A 60 2.24 -8.27 -8.30
N SER A 61 1.41 -7.55 -7.54
CA SER A 61 0.66 -8.14 -6.44
C SER A 61 -0.34 -9.23 -6.88
N ARG A 62 -0.76 -9.20 -8.15
CA ARG A 62 -1.72 -10.15 -8.73
C ARG A 62 -1.05 -11.24 -9.56
N THR A 63 0.02 -10.92 -10.28
CA THR A 63 0.83 -11.87 -11.06
C THR A 63 1.86 -12.60 -10.20
N GLY A 64 2.21 -12.09 -9.03
CA GLY A 64 3.01 -12.79 -8.03
C GLY A 64 2.30 -14.01 -7.42
N ARG A 65 1.05 -14.30 -7.79
CA ARG A 65 0.32 -15.52 -7.42
C ARG A 65 0.55 -16.70 -8.38
N TRP A 66 1.46 -16.57 -9.35
CA TRP A 66 1.66 -17.57 -10.39
C TRP A 66 2.66 -18.64 -9.97
N SER A 67 2.15 -19.65 -9.25
CA SER A 67 2.49 -21.07 -9.41
C SER A 67 1.80 -21.86 -8.30
N VAL A 68 1.03 -22.87 -8.67
CA VAL A 68 0.45 -23.86 -7.73
C VAL A 68 1.54 -24.79 -7.16
N ALA A 69 2.79 -24.67 -7.64
CA ALA A 69 3.90 -25.57 -7.33
C ALA A 69 5.09 -24.94 -6.58
N ASP A 70 5.08 -23.64 -6.28
CA ASP A 70 6.20 -23.02 -5.56
C ASP A 70 6.05 -23.16 -4.04
N SER A 71 7.15 -23.56 -3.38
CA SER A 71 7.20 -23.50 -1.93
C SER A 71 7.01 -22.04 -1.47
N PRO A 72 6.36 -21.81 -0.32
CA PRO A 72 6.14 -20.46 0.18
C PRO A 72 7.43 -19.61 0.29
N GLN A 73 8.56 -20.26 0.61
CA GLN A 73 9.89 -19.64 0.65
C GLN A 73 10.39 -19.21 -0.74
N GLY A 74 10.13 -20.00 -1.78
CA GLY A 74 10.48 -19.68 -3.17
C GLY A 74 9.67 -18.49 -3.72
N LEU A 75 8.39 -18.40 -3.35
CA LEU A 75 7.54 -17.27 -3.70
C LEU A 75 8.02 -15.97 -3.06
N ALA A 76 8.35 -16.00 -1.76
CA ALA A 76 8.88 -14.85 -1.04
C ALA A 76 10.23 -14.38 -1.59
N ALA A 77 11.12 -15.32 -1.97
CA ALA A 77 12.38 -14.99 -2.61
C ALA A 77 12.18 -14.30 -3.97
N ARG A 78 11.28 -14.82 -4.82
CA ARG A 78 10.94 -14.19 -6.10
C ARG A 78 10.30 -12.82 -5.92
N GLN A 79 9.34 -12.69 -5.00
CA GLN A 79 8.70 -11.41 -4.68
C GLN A 79 9.76 -10.38 -4.29
N ARG A 80 10.73 -10.73 -3.42
CA ARG A 80 11.83 -9.84 -3.03
C ARG A 80 12.72 -9.45 -4.20
N VAL A 81 13.07 -10.38 -5.10
CA VAL A 81 13.85 -10.07 -6.31
C VAL A 81 13.09 -9.06 -7.17
N TRP A 82 11.83 -9.35 -7.47
CA TRP A 82 10.99 -8.48 -8.31
C TRP A 82 10.74 -7.11 -7.69
N THR A 83 10.50 -7.01 -6.37
CA THR A 83 10.37 -5.72 -5.69
C THR A 83 11.68 -4.94 -5.69
N THR A 84 12.82 -5.61 -5.56
CA THR A 84 14.15 -4.97 -5.61
C THR A 84 14.47 -4.44 -7.00
N VAL A 85 14.21 -5.25 -8.04
CA VAL A 85 14.36 -4.85 -9.44
C VAL A 85 13.42 -3.69 -9.77
N GLY A 86 12.16 -3.78 -9.35
CA GLY A 86 11.17 -2.71 -9.53
C GLY A 86 11.58 -1.41 -8.84
N ALA A 87 12.04 -1.48 -7.58
CA ALA A 87 12.55 -0.32 -6.86
C ALA A 87 13.77 0.30 -7.55
N GLY A 88 14.71 -0.51 -8.02
CA GLY A 88 15.88 -0.05 -8.79
C GLY A 88 15.48 0.65 -10.08
N ALA A 89 14.53 0.09 -10.84
CA ALA A 89 14.01 0.70 -12.06
C ALA A 89 13.33 2.06 -11.77
N LEU A 90 12.56 2.15 -10.68
CA LEU A 90 11.92 3.41 -10.27
C LEU A 90 12.93 4.48 -9.89
N VAL A 91 13.97 4.12 -9.13
CA VAL A 91 15.04 5.04 -8.76
C VAL A 91 15.77 5.55 -10.00
N THR A 92 16.13 4.65 -10.93
CA THR A 92 16.78 5.03 -12.18
C THR A 92 15.90 5.95 -13.03
N ALA A 93 14.60 5.65 -13.16
CA ALA A 93 13.66 6.50 -13.89
C ALA A 93 13.50 7.88 -13.25
N ALA A 94 13.38 7.94 -11.92
CA ALA A 94 13.28 9.20 -11.18
C ALA A 94 14.54 10.05 -11.30
N PHE A 95 15.73 9.44 -11.23
CA PHE A 95 16.99 10.16 -11.45
C PHE A 95 17.13 10.67 -12.88
N GLY A 96 16.75 9.87 -13.89
CA GLY A 96 16.75 10.30 -15.28
C GLY A 96 15.82 11.49 -15.53
N ALA A 97 14.59 11.43 -15.00
CA ALA A 97 13.63 12.53 -15.09
C ALA A 97 14.13 13.78 -14.34
N ALA A 98 14.65 13.62 -13.13
CA ALA A 98 15.19 14.74 -12.35
C ALA A 98 16.39 15.40 -13.03
N TRP A 99 17.31 14.60 -13.57
CA TRP A 99 18.46 15.09 -14.34
C TRP A 99 18.01 15.93 -15.54
N TYR A 100 17.03 15.43 -16.30
CA TYR A 100 16.45 16.16 -17.43
C TYR A 100 15.82 17.49 -16.98
N CYS A 101 14.98 17.47 -15.94
CA CYS A 101 14.34 18.68 -15.40
C CYS A 101 15.39 19.72 -14.96
N ILE A 102 16.43 19.32 -14.22
CA ILE A 102 17.50 20.23 -13.77
C ILE A 102 18.21 20.90 -14.95
N ARG A 103 18.41 20.17 -16.06
CA ARG A 103 19.08 20.70 -17.26
C ARG A 103 18.19 21.67 -18.04
N VAL A 104 16.88 21.45 -18.05
CA VAL A 104 15.90 22.24 -18.82
C VAL A 104 15.34 23.42 -18.03
N MET A 105 15.32 23.36 -16.70
CA MET A 105 14.69 24.36 -15.83
C MET A 105 15.20 25.79 -16.01
N ASN A 106 16.47 25.96 -16.39
CA ASN A 106 17.06 27.28 -16.64
C ASN A 106 17.05 27.68 -18.13
N VAL A 107 16.48 26.84 -19.00
CA VAL A 107 16.35 27.09 -20.44
C VAL A 107 14.92 27.55 -20.71
N PRO A 108 14.71 28.69 -21.41
CA PRO A 108 13.37 29.11 -21.81
C PRO A 108 12.69 28.02 -22.64
N HIS A 109 11.55 27.53 -22.15
CA HIS A 109 10.73 26.53 -22.82
C HIS A 109 9.26 26.98 -22.78
N PRO A 110 8.40 26.50 -23.70
CA PRO A 110 7.00 26.88 -23.69
C PRO A 110 6.33 26.42 -22.39
N PRO A 111 5.45 27.25 -21.79
CA PRO A 111 4.72 26.86 -20.59
C PRO A 111 3.79 25.67 -20.90
N PRO A 112 3.48 24.86 -19.87
CA PRO A 112 2.53 23.79 -20.01
C PRO A 112 1.14 24.32 -20.36
N THR A 113 0.40 23.57 -21.18
CA THR A 113 -0.93 24.00 -21.64
C THR A 113 -2.03 23.71 -20.61
N ILE A 114 -3.17 24.40 -20.69
CA ILE A 114 -4.35 24.14 -19.85
C ILE A 114 -4.81 22.67 -19.95
N VAL A 115 -4.56 22.01 -21.09
CA VAL A 115 -4.90 20.60 -21.30
C VAL A 115 -4.15 19.71 -20.30
N SER A 116 -2.88 19.99 -19.98
CA SER A 116 -2.14 19.19 -19.00
C SER A 116 -2.71 19.36 -17.59
N ALA A 117 -3.15 20.56 -17.22
CA ALA A 117 -3.83 20.82 -15.95
C ALA A 117 -5.16 20.04 -15.86
N CYS A 118 -5.97 20.06 -16.92
CA CYS A 118 -7.22 19.30 -16.96
C CYS A 118 -6.97 17.80 -16.80
N VAL A 119 -5.96 17.25 -17.48
CA VAL A 119 -5.59 15.82 -17.35
C VAL A 119 -5.11 15.48 -15.94
N ALA A 120 -4.28 16.32 -15.32
CA ALA A 120 -3.88 16.14 -13.93
C ALA A 120 -5.09 16.18 -12.97
N GLY A 121 -6.03 17.10 -13.19
CA GLY A 121 -7.28 17.19 -12.43
C GLY A 121 -8.15 15.93 -12.55
N VAL A 122 -8.37 15.44 -13.78
CA VAL A 122 -9.10 14.19 -14.03
C VAL A 122 -8.39 13.00 -13.40
N ALA A 123 -7.07 12.95 -13.47
CA ALA A 123 -6.27 11.89 -12.86
C ALA A 123 -6.47 11.80 -11.35
N ILE A 124 -6.49 12.93 -10.64
CA ILE A 124 -6.74 12.96 -9.19
C ILE A 124 -8.07 12.28 -8.84
N VAL A 125 -9.12 12.57 -9.62
CA VAL A 125 -10.45 11.98 -9.40
C VAL A 125 -10.43 10.47 -9.67
N LEU A 126 -9.83 10.06 -10.79
CA LEU A 126 -9.76 8.66 -11.20
C LEU A 126 -8.90 7.81 -10.25
N GLU A 127 -7.76 8.32 -9.79
CA GLU A 127 -6.89 7.62 -8.84
C GLU A 127 -7.54 7.45 -7.47
N LYS A 128 -8.16 8.52 -6.95
CA LYS A 128 -8.95 8.43 -5.71
C LYS A 128 -10.10 7.44 -5.86
N GLY A 129 -10.77 7.43 -7.02
CA GLY A 129 -11.83 6.49 -7.36
C GLY A 129 -11.34 5.04 -7.40
N ALA A 130 -10.28 4.76 -8.16
CA ALA A 130 -9.65 3.45 -8.28
C ALA A 130 -9.19 2.93 -6.92
N TYR A 131 -8.59 3.79 -6.11
CA TYR A 131 -8.14 3.43 -4.77
C TYR A 131 -9.32 3.10 -3.85
N ARG A 132 -10.38 3.92 -3.85
CA ARG A 132 -11.59 3.66 -3.07
C ARG A 132 -12.24 2.34 -3.46
N GLN A 133 -12.14 1.93 -4.72
CA GLN A 133 -12.63 0.62 -5.17
C GLN A 133 -11.76 -0.54 -4.69
N LEU A 134 -10.43 -0.37 -4.69
CA LEU A 134 -9.49 -1.43 -4.29
C LEU A 134 -9.40 -1.62 -2.76
N PHE A 135 -9.53 -0.55 -1.99
CA PHE A 135 -9.24 -0.54 -0.55
C PHE A 135 -10.41 -0.05 0.33
N GLY A 136 -11.52 0.36 -0.26
CA GLY A 136 -12.68 0.90 0.47
C GLY A 136 -12.59 2.40 0.81
N PRO A 137 -13.63 2.98 1.43
CA PRO A 137 -13.61 4.38 1.86
C PRO A 137 -12.63 4.59 3.03
N PRO A 138 -11.97 5.76 3.13
CA PRO A 138 -11.12 6.09 4.27
C PRO A 138 -11.97 6.21 5.54
N ASN A 139 -11.51 5.63 6.65
CA ASN A 139 -12.16 5.77 7.96
C ASN A 139 -11.99 7.21 8.46
N LEU A 140 -13.10 7.93 8.65
CA LEU A 140 -13.16 9.38 8.94
C LEU A 140 -12.61 9.82 10.32
N GLY A 141 -12.05 8.92 11.13
CA GLY A 141 -11.64 9.20 12.51
C GLY A 141 -10.15 9.19 12.80
N GLU A 142 -9.31 8.81 11.84
CA GLU A 142 -7.86 8.78 12.04
C GLU A 142 -7.24 10.01 11.39
N PHE A 143 -6.33 10.69 12.09
CA PHE A 143 -5.44 11.78 11.62
C PHE A 143 -4.46 11.28 10.52
N ARG A 144 -4.95 10.42 9.63
CA ARG A 144 -4.25 9.53 8.70
C ARG A 144 -4.34 9.97 7.24
N ALA A 145 -4.85 11.17 6.98
CA ALA A 145 -4.94 11.72 5.63
C ALA A 145 -3.56 11.81 4.94
N TRP A 146 -2.46 11.88 5.70
CA TRP A 146 -1.10 11.97 5.15
C TRP A 146 -0.49 10.66 4.66
N TYR A 147 -0.95 9.49 5.14
CA TYR A 147 -0.28 8.20 4.89
C TYR A 147 -1.15 7.16 4.20
N HIS A 148 -2.31 7.54 3.68
CA HIS A 148 -3.10 6.63 2.86
C HIS A 148 -2.40 6.46 1.49
N PRO A 149 -2.13 5.23 1.01
CA PRO A 149 -1.66 5.01 -0.36
C PRO A 149 -2.68 5.49 -1.44
N SER A 150 -3.82 6.03 -1.00
CA SER A 150 -4.84 6.73 -1.78
C SER A 150 -4.47 8.16 -2.15
N ASN A 151 -3.31 8.65 -1.71
CA ASN A 151 -2.95 10.03 -1.96
C ASN A 151 -2.49 10.12 -3.41
N ALA A 152 -3.34 10.69 -4.27
CA ALA A 152 -3.02 11.19 -5.60
C ALA A 152 -2.01 12.37 -5.52
N LEU A 153 -1.03 12.27 -4.62
CA LEU A 153 -0.09 13.30 -4.25
C LEU A 153 0.81 13.69 -5.43
N PRO A 154 1.32 12.75 -6.25
CA PRO A 154 2.00 13.10 -7.49
C PRO A 154 1.11 13.93 -8.44
N SER A 155 -0.12 13.47 -8.70
CA SER A 155 -1.10 14.19 -9.52
C SER A 155 -1.49 15.56 -8.95
N ASN A 156 -1.60 15.69 -7.62
CA ASN A 156 -1.85 16.97 -6.95
C ASN A 156 -0.67 17.93 -7.12
N LEU A 157 0.57 17.45 -6.94
CA LEU A 157 1.77 18.27 -7.15
C LEU A 157 1.87 18.70 -8.61
N ALA A 158 1.60 17.79 -9.56
CA ALA A 158 1.59 18.12 -10.98
C ALA A 158 0.55 19.20 -11.28
N LEU A 159 -0.69 19.05 -10.79
CA LEU A 159 -1.72 20.06 -10.98
C LEU A 159 -1.31 21.42 -10.42
N VAL A 160 -0.71 21.46 -9.23
CA VAL A 160 -0.24 22.72 -8.61
C VAL A 160 0.89 23.35 -9.44
N GLY A 161 1.90 22.58 -9.83
CA GLY A 161 3.02 23.07 -10.65
C GLY A 161 2.58 23.62 -11.99
N ILE A 162 1.76 22.85 -12.72
CA ILE A 162 1.19 23.26 -14.00
C ILE A 162 0.34 24.53 -13.83
N SER A 163 -0.51 24.57 -12.80
CA SER A 163 -1.39 25.73 -12.58
C SER A 163 -0.60 26.99 -12.26
N LEU A 164 0.46 26.89 -11.44
CA LEU A 164 1.34 28.02 -11.13
C LEU A 164 2.09 28.50 -12.37
N SER A 165 2.53 27.57 -13.21
CA SER A 165 3.20 27.89 -14.48
C SER A 165 2.27 28.65 -15.44
N ILE A 166 1.01 28.21 -15.57
CA ILE A 166 0.01 28.87 -16.42
C ILE A 166 -0.42 30.24 -15.86
N LEU A 167 -0.73 30.32 -14.57
CA LEU A 167 -1.24 31.55 -13.95
C LEU A 167 -0.15 32.62 -13.77
N GLY A 168 1.10 32.19 -13.57
CA GLY A 168 2.25 33.09 -13.45
C GLY A 168 2.67 33.73 -14.77
N GLY A 169 2.38 33.09 -15.90
CA GLY A 169 2.72 33.60 -17.23
C GLY A 169 4.23 33.54 -17.52
N PRO A 170 4.74 34.38 -18.44
CA PRO A 170 6.14 34.34 -18.86
C PRO A 170 7.11 34.49 -17.67
N GLY A 171 8.04 33.55 -17.53
CA GLY A 171 9.01 33.50 -16.43
C GLY A 171 8.60 32.64 -15.24
N TYR A 172 7.44 31.97 -15.28
CA TYR A 172 6.99 30.98 -14.28
C TYR A 172 7.04 29.53 -14.80
N GLU A 173 7.65 29.29 -15.97
CA GLU A 173 7.73 27.98 -16.60
C GLU A 173 8.40 26.94 -15.68
N TRP A 174 9.42 27.38 -14.94
CA TRP A 174 10.13 26.58 -13.94
C TRP A 174 9.23 25.98 -12.84
N ALA A 175 8.04 26.52 -12.59
CA ALA A 175 7.13 25.97 -11.58
C ALA A 175 6.70 24.52 -11.90
N ASP A 176 6.55 24.19 -13.19
CA ASP A 176 6.27 22.82 -13.64
C ASP A 176 7.48 21.90 -13.36
N ASP A 177 8.70 22.36 -13.63
CA ASP A 177 9.93 21.60 -13.37
C ASP A 177 10.14 21.30 -11.88
N TRP A 178 9.89 22.30 -11.02
CA TRP A 178 9.99 22.10 -9.58
C TRP A 178 8.96 21.10 -9.05
N ALA A 179 7.75 21.09 -9.62
CA ALA A 179 6.77 20.06 -9.32
C ALA A 179 7.23 18.68 -9.80
N ALA A 180 7.81 18.58 -11.01
CA ALA A 180 8.40 17.34 -11.51
C ALA A 180 9.50 16.80 -10.60
N LEU A 181 10.39 17.67 -10.09
CA LEU A 181 11.43 17.30 -9.11
C LEU A 181 10.83 16.82 -7.79
N GLY A 182 9.79 17.49 -7.30
CA GLY A 182 9.04 17.06 -6.11
C GLY A 182 8.46 15.66 -6.29
N ILE A 183 7.89 15.37 -7.45
CA ILE A 183 7.35 14.04 -7.78
C ILE A 183 8.48 12.99 -7.87
N CYS A 184 9.62 13.34 -8.44
CA CYS A 184 10.80 12.46 -8.46
C CYS A 184 11.28 12.12 -7.05
N ALA A 185 11.29 13.08 -6.13
CA ALA A 185 11.61 12.84 -4.72
C ALA A 185 10.62 11.88 -4.05
N LEU A 186 9.31 12.02 -4.34
CA LEU A 186 8.28 11.08 -3.86
C LEU A 186 8.49 9.67 -4.41
N LEU A 187 8.84 9.54 -5.70
CA LEU A 187 9.16 8.26 -6.34
C LEU A 187 10.34 7.55 -5.65
N VAL A 188 11.43 8.28 -5.37
CA VAL A 188 12.59 7.74 -4.64
C VAL A 188 12.20 7.34 -3.21
N GLY A 189 11.43 8.17 -2.51
CA GLY A 189 10.91 7.85 -1.18
C GLY A 189 10.05 6.59 -1.16
N ASN A 190 9.21 6.39 -2.18
CA ASN A 190 8.41 5.18 -2.35
C ASN A 190 9.26 3.95 -2.66
N ALA A 191 10.27 4.08 -3.53
CA ALA A 191 11.19 2.99 -3.83
C ALA A 191 11.99 2.56 -2.58
N TYR A 192 12.45 3.51 -1.77
CA TYR A 192 13.11 3.22 -0.49
C TYR A 192 12.18 2.45 0.47
N ARG A 193 10.90 2.84 0.55
CA ARG A 193 9.91 2.14 1.38
C ARG A 193 9.60 0.72 0.88
N LEU A 194 9.60 0.50 -0.43
CA LEU A 194 9.43 -0.85 -1.01
C LEU A 194 10.57 -1.79 -0.63
N LEU A 195 11.77 -1.27 -0.40
CA LEU A 195 12.93 -2.04 0.03
C LEU A 195 12.98 -2.28 1.54
N GLN A 196 12.17 -1.56 2.33
CA GLN A 196 12.16 -1.76 3.78
C GLN A 196 11.45 -3.07 4.16
N PRO A 197 11.97 -3.81 5.16
CA PRO A 197 11.31 -5.02 5.65
C PRO A 197 9.92 -4.68 6.23
N ALA A 198 8.95 -5.56 5.96
CA ALA A 198 7.54 -5.39 6.36
C ALA A 198 7.34 -5.18 7.88
N SER A 199 8.31 -5.56 8.71
CA SER A 199 8.31 -5.31 10.16
C SER A 199 8.37 -3.81 10.51
N VAL A 200 9.00 -3.00 9.66
CA VAL A 200 9.19 -1.55 9.82
C VAL A 200 8.06 -0.76 9.13
N ALA A 201 7.52 -1.28 8.02
CA ALA A 201 6.58 -0.56 7.14
C ALA A 201 5.08 -0.73 7.50
N GLY A 202 4.71 -1.62 8.43
CA GLY A 202 3.30 -1.83 8.81
C GLY A 202 2.72 -0.73 9.71
N PRO A 203 1.39 -0.47 9.67
CA PRO A 203 0.77 0.53 10.54
C PRO A 203 0.87 0.10 12.01
N THR A 204 1.86 0.67 12.70
CA THR A 204 2.15 0.48 14.14
C THR A 204 0.90 0.64 15.02
N VAL A 205 0.00 1.53 14.63
CA VAL A 205 -1.27 1.82 15.32
C VAL A 205 -2.21 0.60 15.36
N ARG A 206 -2.37 -0.12 14.23
CA ARG A 206 -3.24 -1.32 14.17
C ARG A 206 -2.69 -2.44 15.07
N ARG A 207 -1.37 -2.49 15.24
CA ARG A 207 -0.69 -3.46 16.11
C ARG A 207 -0.91 -3.16 17.59
N GLN A 208 -0.98 -1.87 17.99
CA GLN A 208 -1.17 -1.46 19.38
C GLN A 208 -2.63 -1.64 19.84
N GLU A 209 -3.60 -1.19 19.05
CA GLU A 209 -5.03 -1.39 19.36
C GLU A 209 -5.40 -2.88 19.43
N TRP A 210 -4.80 -3.69 18.54
CA TRP A 210 -4.97 -5.13 18.54
C TRP A 210 -4.39 -5.76 19.80
N LYS A 211 -3.15 -5.42 20.18
CA LYS A 211 -2.51 -5.91 21.40
C LYS A 211 -3.36 -5.63 22.65
N ALA A 212 -3.93 -4.43 22.74
CA ALA A 212 -4.80 -4.07 23.86
C ALA A 212 -6.08 -4.92 23.92
N ARG A 213 -6.74 -5.17 22.78
CA ARG A 213 -7.92 -6.06 22.70
C ARG A 213 -7.57 -7.50 23.05
N LEU A 214 -6.44 -7.99 22.55
CA LEU A 214 -5.92 -9.32 22.85
C LEU A 214 -5.74 -9.53 24.35
N GLN A 215 -5.06 -8.58 25.02
CA GLN A 215 -4.84 -8.63 26.47
C GLN A 215 -6.16 -8.67 27.23
N CYS A 216 -7.11 -7.80 26.89
CA CYS A 216 -8.43 -7.76 27.53
C CYS A 216 -9.19 -9.09 27.38
N CYS A 217 -9.19 -9.68 26.18
CA CYS A 217 -9.86 -10.95 25.93
C CYS A 217 -9.18 -12.12 26.67
N THR A 218 -7.84 -12.20 26.66
CA THR A 218 -7.12 -13.30 27.32
C THR A 218 -7.17 -13.24 28.85
N GLN A 219 -7.32 -12.05 29.45
CA GLN A 219 -7.46 -11.90 30.90
C GLN A 219 -8.76 -12.53 31.45
N THR A 220 -9.75 -12.78 30.60
CA THR A 220 -10.99 -13.46 31.01
C THR A 220 -10.87 -14.97 31.20
N ILE A 221 -9.73 -15.57 30.80
CA ILE A 221 -9.48 -17.01 30.92
C ILE A 221 -8.73 -17.28 32.24
N PRO A 222 -9.29 -18.09 33.16
CA PRO A 222 -8.63 -18.43 34.41
C PRO A 222 -7.27 -19.12 34.19
N GLY A 223 -6.25 -18.70 34.93
CA GLY A 223 -4.91 -19.30 34.90
C GLY A 223 -3.90 -18.61 33.97
N ILE A 224 -4.33 -17.69 33.10
CA ILE A 224 -3.41 -16.89 32.27
C ILE A 224 -2.82 -15.74 33.11
N THR A 225 -1.49 -15.69 33.23
CA THR A 225 -0.76 -14.63 33.93
C THR A 225 -0.30 -13.51 33.01
N LEU A 226 0.05 -13.84 31.76
CA LEU A 226 0.48 -12.87 30.75
C LEU A 226 0.13 -13.38 29.36
N ALA A 227 -0.34 -12.49 28.49
CA ALA A 227 -0.52 -12.79 27.07
C ALA A 227 0.22 -11.75 26.24
N GLU A 228 1.15 -12.23 25.42
CA GLU A 228 1.90 -11.43 24.45
C GLU A 228 1.57 -11.91 23.05
N ALA A 229 1.48 -10.98 22.11
CA ALA A 229 1.21 -11.33 20.73
C ALA A 229 2.16 -10.63 19.77
N HIS A 230 2.68 -11.43 18.86
CA HIS A 230 3.57 -11.03 17.80
C HIS A 230 2.90 -11.36 16.48
N LEU A 231 2.61 -10.31 15.72
CA LEU A 231 2.13 -10.46 14.35
C LEU A 231 3.36 -10.57 13.45
N GLU A 232 3.57 -11.75 12.91
CA GLU A 232 4.59 -12.01 11.92
C GLU A 232 3.96 -12.03 10.53
N PRO A 233 4.53 -11.33 9.55
CA PRO A 233 4.09 -11.47 8.17
C PRO A 233 4.32 -12.92 7.72
N SER A 234 3.33 -13.51 7.04
CA SER A 234 3.39 -14.89 6.57
C SER A 234 2.93 -15.00 5.12
N GLU A 235 3.28 -16.10 4.47
CA GLU A 235 3.21 -16.28 3.02
C GLU A 235 1.77 -16.35 2.48
N THR A 236 0.78 -16.67 3.33
CA THR A 236 -0.66 -16.67 3.00
C THR A 236 -1.45 -15.54 3.67
N GLY A 237 -0.78 -14.64 4.41
CA GLY A 237 -1.42 -13.55 5.15
C GLY A 237 -0.56 -13.02 6.29
N SER A 238 -1.05 -13.11 7.52
CA SER A 238 -0.23 -12.81 8.71
C SER A 238 -0.33 -13.96 9.69
N VAL A 239 0.78 -14.43 10.23
CA VAL A 239 0.74 -15.39 11.33
C VAL A 239 0.74 -14.61 12.62
N LEU A 240 -0.29 -14.82 13.41
CA LEU A 240 -0.39 -14.24 14.74
C LEU A 240 0.13 -15.27 15.75
N HIS A 241 1.34 -15.05 16.23
CA HIS A 241 1.88 -15.80 17.36
C HIS A 241 1.35 -15.18 18.66
N VAL A 242 0.60 -15.96 19.43
CA VAL A 242 0.15 -15.58 20.77
C VAL A 242 0.86 -16.47 21.77
N TRP A 243 1.66 -15.85 22.62
CA TRP A 243 2.35 -16.51 23.73
C TRP A 243 1.57 -16.25 25.00
N VAL A 244 1.11 -17.34 25.61
CA VAL A 244 0.30 -17.30 26.82
C VAL A 244 1.10 -17.91 27.96
N ARG A 245 1.38 -17.12 29.00
CA ARG A 245 1.95 -17.63 30.24
C ARG A 245 0.86 -18.13 31.16
N VAL A 246 1.07 -19.32 31.71
CA VAL A 246 0.10 -20.00 32.58
C VAL A 246 0.81 -20.52 33.82
N SER A 247 0.13 -20.46 34.97
CA SER A 247 0.65 -20.96 36.25
C SER A 247 0.85 -22.48 36.22
N SER A 248 2.08 -22.92 36.42
CA SER A 248 2.49 -24.34 36.53
C SER A 248 2.14 -24.90 37.92
N PRO A 249 1.89 -26.22 38.09
CA PRO A 249 1.96 -27.31 37.12
C PRO A 249 0.66 -27.59 36.36
N LEU A 250 0.78 -27.82 35.05
CA LEU A 250 -0.32 -28.22 34.17
C LEU A 250 -0.01 -29.56 33.51
N THR A 251 -1.05 -30.33 33.24
CA THR A 251 -0.99 -31.52 32.39
C THR A 251 -1.11 -31.13 30.92
N VAL A 252 -0.60 -31.96 30.01
CA VAL A 252 -0.72 -31.76 28.54
C VAL A 252 -2.18 -31.55 28.11
N ALA A 253 -3.12 -32.25 28.76
CA ALA A 253 -4.55 -32.10 28.49
C ALA A 253 -5.09 -30.71 28.88
N GLN A 254 -4.63 -30.17 30.02
CA GLN A 254 -5.00 -28.83 30.48
C GLN A 254 -4.37 -27.74 29.59
N GLU A 255 -3.12 -27.93 29.15
CA GLU A 255 -2.50 -27.03 28.18
C GLU A 255 -3.29 -26.98 26.87
N HIS A 256 -3.64 -28.15 26.31
CA HIS A 256 -4.44 -28.20 25.09
C HIS A 256 -5.81 -27.52 25.23
N ALA A 257 -6.47 -27.69 26.38
CA ALA A 257 -7.75 -27.05 26.67
C ALA A 257 -7.63 -25.52 26.74
N ILE A 258 -6.59 -24.99 27.39
CA ILE A 258 -6.33 -23.55 27.46
C ILE A 258 -6.02 -23.00 26.05
N ALA A 259 -5.22 -23.70 25.25
CA ALA A 259 -4.91 -23.28 23.89
C ALA A 259 -6.18 -23.19 23.01
N GLN A 260 -7.09 -24.18 23.10
CA GLN A 260 -8.37 -24.16 22.40
C GLN A 260 -9.28 -23.01 22.87
N GLN A 261 -9.31 -22.75 24.18
CA GLN A 261 -10.10 -21.65 24.75
C GLN A 261 -9.58 -20.28 24.28
N VAL A 262 -8.26 -20.10 24.24
CA VAL A 262 -7.62 -18.89 23.70
C VAL A 262 -7.95 -18.72 22.21
N GLN A 263 -7.90 -19.79 21.41
CA GLN A 263 -8.28 -19.73 20.00
C GLN A 263 -9.75 -19.31 19.82
N THR A 264 -10.65 -19.86 20.63
CA THR A 264 -12.09 -19.57 20.57
C THR A 264 -12.39 -18.11 20.92
N VAL A 265 -11.74 -17.59 21.96
CA VAL A 265 -11.90 -16.19 22.41
C VAL A 265 -11.31 -15.20 21.41
N LEU A 266 -10.26 -15.57 20.69
CA LEU A 266 -9.58 -14.69 19.73
C LEU A 266 -10.16 -14.74 18.31
N ALA A 267 -10.88 -15.81 17.94
CA ALA A 267 -11.53 -15.94 16.64
C ALA A 267 -12.32 -14.70 16.17
N PRO A 268 -13.16 -14.04 17.00
CA PRO A 268 -13.93 -12.87 16.56
C PRO A 268 -13.10 -11.59 16.37
N VAL A 269 -11.89 -11.54 16.92
CA VAL A 269 -11.06 -10.33 16.90
C VAL A 269 -9.79 -10.51 16.05
N GLN A 270 -9.57 -11.72 15.55
CA GLN A 270 -8.46 -12.11 14.70
C GLN A 270 -8.40 -11.25 13.41
N PRO A 271 -7.21 -10.76 13.00
CA PRO A 271 -7.08 -10.04 11.75
C PRO A 271 -7.57 -10.87 10.55
N PRO A 272 -8.24 -10.24 9.56
CA PRO A 272 -8.69 -10.96 8.38
C PRO A 272 -7.49 -11.62 7.67
N SER A 273 -7.66 -12.88 7.27
CA SER A 273 -6.64 -13.67 6.56
C SER A 273 -5.38 -13.96 7.38
N SER A 274 -5.47 -13.96 8.72
CA SER A 274 -4.35 -14.36 9.58
C SER A 274 -4.46 -15.81 10.04
N THR A 275 -3.34 -16.49 10.28
CA THR A 275 -3.28 -17.80 10.92
C THR A 275 -2.89 -17.62 12.39
N LEU A 276 -3.72 -18.08 13.32
CA LEU A 276 -3.47 -17.97 14.75
C LEU A 276 -2.64 -19.16 15.25
N LEU A 277 -1.47 -18.89 15.82
CA LEU A 277 -0.63 -19.88 16.48
C LEU A 277 -0.50 -19.54 17.98
N VAL A 278 -1.04 -20.40 18.83
CA VAL A 278 -0.98 -20.24 20.28
C VAL A 278 0.14 -21.11 20.83
N ARG A 279 1.06 -20.51 21.59
CA ARG A 279 2.11 -21.22 22.34
C ARG A 279 1.89 -20.97 23.83
N ILE A 280 1.79 -22.05 24.60
CA ILE A 280 1.74 -21.98 26.06
C ILE A 280 3.18 -22.01 26.58
N VAL A 281 3.48 -21.07 27.48
CA VAL A 281 4.77 -20.95 28.13
C VAL A 281 4.54 -21.10 29.64
N PRO A 282 5.08 -22.12 30.31
CA PRO A 282 4.95 -22.24 31.76
C PRO A 282 5.65 -21.05 32.44
N SER A 283 5.02 -20.50 33.48
CA SER A 283 5.61 -19.46 34.35
C SER A 283 6.49 -20.03 35.43
#